data_AF-A0A0Q4QGL6-F1
#
_entry.id   AF-A0A0Q4QGL6-F1
#
_cell.length_a   1.000
_cell.length_b   1.000
_cell.length_c   1.000
_cell.angle_alpha   90.00
_cell.angle_beta   90.00
_cell.angle_gamma   90.00
#
_symmetry.space_group_name_H-M   'P 1'
#
loop_
_entity.id
_entity.type
_entity.pdbx_description
1 polymer ?
#
loop_
_entity_poly.entity_id
_entity_poly.type
_entity_poly.pdbx_seq_one_letter_code
_entity_poly.pdbx_strand_id
1 'polypeptide(L)'
;MIVVAILAILAAIALPAYGKHVLVGKTRTAQADLRALSAALENHRQRTLSYPSATPASVADVKSAFPAWSPAAKSVDFGFSANSSGSGYTLTATGAGKLSGCTLTLKQDGATTNSGCPVDW
;
A
#
# COMPACT_ATOMS: atom_id res chain seq x y z
N MET A 1 -44.74 -9.45 -10.50
CA MET A 1 -43.63 -8.67 -11.11
C MET A 1 -43.03 -7.59 -10.20
N ILE A 2 -43.49 -7.42 -8.95
CA ILE A 2 -42.96 -6.40 -8.02
C ILE A 2 -41.66 -6.85 -7.32
N VAL A 3 -41.52 -8.13 -7.01
CA VAL A 3 -40.32 -8.68 -6.33
C VAL A 3 -39.05 -8.47 -7.17
N VAL A 4 -39.12 -8.69 -8.49
CA VAL A 4 -37.98 -8.47 -9.40
C VAL A 4 -37.58 -7.00 -9.43
N ALA A 5 -38.55 -6.08 -9.42
CA ALA A 5 -38.28 -4.65 -9.36
C ALA A 5 -37.59 -4.24 -8.04
N ILE A 6 -38.03 -4.77 -6.90
CA ILE A 6 -37.41 -4.52 -5.59
C ILE A 6 -35.97 -5.08 -5.55
N LEU A 7 -35.75 -6.30 -6.07
CA LEU A 7 -34.42 -6.90 -6.16
C LEU A 7 -33.49 -6.09 -7.08
N ALA A 8 -33.99 -5.56 -8.19
CA ALA A 8 -33.21 -4.72 -9.10
C ALA A 8 -32.76 -3.42 -8.41
N ILE A 9 -33.64 -2.78 -7.64
CA ILE A 9 -33.32 -1.55 -6.88
C ILE A 9 -32.28 -1.84 -5.79
N LEU A 10 -32.43 -2.94 -5.04
CA LEU A 10 -31.46 -3.33 -4.01
C LEU A 10 -30.09 -3.66 -4.61
N ALA A 11 -30.05 -4.41 -5.71
CA ALA A 11 -28.80 -4.76 -6.38
C ALA A 11 -28.07 -3.52 -6.92
N ALA A 12 -28.81 -2.52 -7.42
CA ALA A 12 -28.25 -1.27 -7.94
C ALA A 12 -27.47 -0.48 -6.87
N ILE A 13 -27.84 -0.60 -5.59
CA ILE A 13 -27.15 0.08 -4.47
C ILE A 13 -26.05 -0.82 -3.88
N ALA A 14 -26.33 -2.11 -3.71
CA ALA A 14 -25.42 -3.04 -3.03
C ALA A 14 -24.13 -3.32 -3.82
N LEU A 15 -24.22 -3.44 -5.15
CA LEU A 15 -23.07 -3.73 -6.01
C LEU A 15 -21.98 -2.64 -6.02
N PRO A 16 -22.30 -1.35 -6.26
CA PRO A 16 -21.28 -0.29 -6.22
C PRO A 16 -20.71 -0.09 -4.82
N ALA A 17 -21.52 -0.27 -3.75
CA ALA A 17 -21.04 -0.18 -2.38
C ALA A 17 -19.98 -1.25 -2.07
N TYR A 18 -20.24 -2.51 -2.43
CA TYR A 18 -19.29 -3.61 -2.22
C TYR A 18 -17.96 -3.37 -2.94
N GLY A 19 -18.02 -2.87 -4.18
CA GLY A 19 -16.83 -2.51 -4.95
C GLY A 19 -15.94 -1.50 -4.22
N LYS A 20 -16.52 -0.46 -3.61
CA LYS A 20 -15.77 0.52 -2.82
C LYS A 20 -15.15 -0.09 -1.56
N HIS A 21 -15.88 -0.93 -0.83
CA HIS A 21 -15.36 -1.58 0.39
C HIS A 21 -14.12 -2.44 0.11
N VAL A 22 -14.10 -3.16 -1.01
CA VAL A 22 -12.92 -3.97 -1.39
C VAL A 22 -11.71 -3.07 -1.69
N LEU A 23 -11.90 -1.94 -2.39
CA LEU A 23 -10.80 -1.00 -2.68
C LEU A 23 -10.23 -0.36 -1.41
N VAL A 24 -11.11 0.00 -0.47
CA VAL A 24 -10.71 0.48 0.87
C VAL A 24 -9.89 -0.59 1.60
N GLY A 25 -10.34 -1.84 1.60
CA GLY A 25 -9.62 -2.95 2.21
C GLY A 25 -8.21 -3.12 1.62
N LYS A 26 -8.09 -3.12 0.29
CA LYS A 26 -6.80 -3.22 -0.40
C LYS A 26 -5.84 -2.07 -0.03
N THR A 27 -6.37 -0.85 0.04
CA THR A 27 -5.57 0.34 0.41
C THR A 27 -5.04 0.23 1.84
N ARG A 28 -5.87 -0.22 2.79
CA ARG A 28 -5.45 -0.48 4.18
C ARG A 28 -4.39 -1.57 4.28
N THR A 29 -4.52 -2.63 3.48
CA THR A 29 -3.47 -3.66 3.39
C THR A 29 -2.14 -3.05 2.90
N ALA A 30 -2.16 -2.20 1.87
CA ALA A 30 -0.95 -1.53 1.38
C ALA A 30 -0.33 -0.58 2.43
N GLN A 31 -1.15 0.15 3.20
CA GLN A 31 -0.66 0.96 4.33
C GLN A 31 0.00 0.10 5.41
N ALA A 32 -0.58 -1.06 5.74
CA ALA A 32 0.01 -2.00 6.68
C ALA A 32 1.34 -2.58 6.15
N ASP A 33 1.42 -2.89 4.86
CA ASP A 33 2.65 -3.37 4.22
C ASP A 33 3.76 -2.31 4.24
N LEU A 34 3.43 -1.04 4.02
CA LEU A 34 4.39 0.08 4.16
C LEU A 34 4.89 0.22 5.60
N ARG A 35 3.99 0.10 6.59
CA ARG A 35 4.37 0.10 8.01
C ARG A 35 5.27 -1.10 8.35
N ALA A 36 4.96 -2.29 7.82
CA ALA A 36 5.82 -3.46 8.00
C ALA A 36 7.22 -3.26 7.37
N LEU A 37 7.30 -2.63 6.20
CA LEU A 37 8.58 -2.29 5.57
C LEU A 37 9.38 -1.27 6.39
N SER A 38 8.73 -0.24 6.92
CA SER A 38 9.37 0.73 7.82
C SER A 38 9.92 0.07 9.09
N ALA A 39 9.18 -0.88 9.68
CA ALA A 39 9.65 -1.64 10.83
C ALA A 39 10.86 -2.51 10.50
N ALA A 40 10.89 -3.14 9.32
CA ALA A 40 12.04 -3.91 8.86
C ALA A 40 13.30 -3.03 8.68
N LEU A 41 13.15 -1.84 8.12
CA LEU A 41 14.24 -0.87 7.98
C LEU A 41 14.75 -0.36 9.33
N GLU A 42 13.84 -0.09 10.26
CA GLU A 42 14.21 0.36 11.61
C GLU A 42 14.93 -0.74 12.39
N ASN A 43 14.46 -1.98 12.29
CA ASN A 43 15.15 -3.14 12.86
C ASN A 43 16.56 -3.34 12.29
N HIS A 44 16.76 -3.05 10.99
CA HIS A 44 18.09 -3.09 10.39
C HIS A 44 18.98 -1.98 10.98
N ARG A 45 18.48 -0.75 11.02
CA ARG A 45 19.20 0.42 11.56
C ARG A 45 19.56 0.24 13.04
N GLN A 46 18.74 -0.44 13.84
CA GLN A 46 19.09 -0.77 15.22
C GLN A 46 20.30 -1.72 15.34
N ARG A 47 20.56 -2.57 14.33
CA ARG A 47 21.67 -3.53 14.32
C ARG A 47 22.94 -2.97 13.68
N THR A 48 22.80 -2.16 12.63
CA THR A 48 23.92 -1.68 11.81
C THR A 48 24.18 -0.17 11.96
N LEU A 49 23.37 0.53 12.76
CA LEU A 49 23.40 1.98 12.98
C LEU A 49 23.18 2.84 11.72
N SER A 50 22.86 2.22 10.59
CA SER A 50 22.62 2.89 9.31
C SER A 50 21.45 2.20 8.60
N TYR A 51 20.67 2.96 7.84
CA TYR A 51 19.74 2.33 6.90
C TYR A 51 20.51 1.73 5.71
N PRO A 52 19.97 0.67 5.08
CA PRO A 52 20.55 0.11 3.87
C PRO A 52 20.37 1.08 2.70
N SER A 53 21.43 1.33 1.94
CA SER A 53 21.37 2.17 0.74
C SER A 53 20.82 1.34 -0.42
N ALA A 54 19.55 1.55 -0.75
CA ALA A 54 18.89 0.86 -1.84
C ALA A 54 17.72 1.70 -2.39
N THR A 55 17.60 1.72 -3.71
CA THR A 55 16.50 2.41 -4.42
C THR A 55 15.68 1.45 -5.30
N PRO A 56 15.12 0.36 -4.74
CA PRO A 56 14.33 -0.58 -5.51
C PRO A 56 13.04 0.07 -6.04
N ALA A 57 12.77 -0.14 -7.33
CA ALA A 57 11.62 0.45 -8.02
C ALA A 57 10.46 -0.52 -8.23
N SER A 58 10.65 -1.82 -7.95
CA SER A 58 9.61 -2.84 -8.08
C SER A 58 9.46 -3.66 -6.80
N VAL A 59 8.29 -4.30 -6.63
CA VAL A 59 8.01 -5.17 -5.48
C VAL A 59 9.05 -6.30 -5.34
N ALA A 60 9.50 -6.86 -6.47
CA ALA A 60 10.52 -7.91 -6.49
C ALA A 60 11.87 -7.38 -5.99
N ASP A 61 12.26 -6.18 -6.43
CA ASP A 61 13.52 -5.56 -5.99
C ASP A 61 13.45 -5.16 -4.51
N VAL A 62 12.31 -4.65 -4.05
CA VAL A 62 12.09 -4.33 -2.63
C VAL A 62 12.21 -5.59 -1.79
N LYS A 63 11.62 -6.71 -2.23
CA LYS A 63 11.76 -8.01 -1.54
C LYS A 63 13.19 -8.55 -1.57
N SER A 64 13.93 -8.32 -2.66
CA SER A 64 15.35 -8.70 -2.75
C SER A 64 16.23 -7.86 -1.82
N ALA A 65 15.97 -6.56 -1.72
CA ALA A 65 16.70 -5.64 -0.85
C ALA A 65 16.32 -5.86 0.63
N PHE A 66 15.07 -6.21 0.90
CA PHE A 66 14.50 -6.38 2.24
C PHE A 66 13.83 -7.75 2.37
N PRO A 67 14.59 -8.85 2.51
CA PRO A 67 14.04 -10.20 2.54
C PRO A 67 13.15 -10.50 3.75
N ALA A 68 13.27 -9.70 4.82
CA ALA A 68 12.39 -9.77 5.99
C ALA A 68 10.98 -9.19 5.73
N TRP A 69 10.79 -8.48 4.62
CA TRP A 69 9.50 -7.90 4.23
C TRP A 69 8.80 -8.75 3.17
N SER A 70 7.53 -9.02 3.39
CA SER A 70 6.66 -9.68 2.42
C SER A 70 5.31 -8.98 2.39
N PRO A 71 4.92 -8.33 1.27
CA PRO A 71 3.65 -7.63 1.17
C PRO A 71 2.49 -8.61 1.14
N ALA A 72 1.40 -8.27 1.84
CA ALA A 72 0.11 -8.95 1.72
C ALA A 72 -0.71 -8.41 0.53
N ALA A 73 -0.47 -7.15 0.13
CA ALA A 73 -1.07 -6.56 -1.05
C ALA A 73 -0.60 -7.28 -2.32
N LYS A 74 -1.54 -7.52 -3.24
CA LYS A 74 -1.22 -8.15 -4.52
C LYS A 74 -0.51 -7.14 -5.42
N SER A 75 0.55 -7.58 -6.10
CA SER A 75 1.32 -6.73 -7.03
C SER A 75 0.51 -6.18 -8.21
N VAL A 76 -0.66 -6.78 -8.49
CA VAL A 76 -1.61 -6.29 -9.52
C VAL A 76 -2.41 -5.08 -9.06
N ASP A 77 -2.51 -4.87 -7.74
CA ASP A 77 -3.28 -3.78 -7.12
C ASP A 77 -2.37 -2.66 -6.63
N PHE A 78 -1.17 -3.01 -6.14
CA PHE A 78 -0.18 -2.05 -5.65
C PHE A 78 1.24 -2.42 -6.07
N GLY A 79 1.96 -1.45 -6.63
CA GLY A 79 3.42 -1.44 -6.70
C GLY A 79 4.02 -0.85 -5.44
N PHE A 80 5.25 -1.26 -5.13
CA PHE A 80 6.02 -0.73 -4.00
C PHE A 80 7.41 -0.34 -4.49
N SER A 81 7.87 0.81 -4.03
CA SER A 81 9.25 1.28 -4.21
C SER A 81 9.78 1.82 -2.88
N ALA A 82 11.08 1.78 -2.73
CA ALA A 82 11.77 2.36 -1.59
C ALA A 82 12.93 3.20 -2.08
N ASN A 83 13.15 4.33 -1.45
CA ASN A 83 14.36 5.12 -1.58
C ASN A 83 14.97 5.22 -0.18
N SER A 84 15.95 4.37 0.09
CA SER A 84 16.64 4.30 1.37
C SER A 84 18.10 4.69 1.19
N SER A 85 18.58 5.53 2.09
CA SER A 85 19.95 6.04 2.19
C SER A 85 20.39 5.92 3.65
N GLY A 86 21.70 5.84 3.93
CA GLY A 86 22.19 5.60 5.30
C GLY A 86 21.60 6.50 6.40
N SER A 87 21.18 7.72 6.05
CA SER A 87 20.57 8.70 6.95
C SER A 87 19.05 8.69 7.01
N GLY A 88 18.34 8.05 6.07
CA GLY A 88 16.88 8.00 6.07
C GLY A 88 16.27 7.33 4.85
N TYR A 89 14.95 7.16 4.86
CA TYR A 89 14.23 6.49 3.79
C TYR A 89 12.89 7.14 3.45
N THR A 90 12.42 6.89 2.22
CA THR A 90 11.08 7.19 1.73
C THR A 90 10.53 5.94 1.05
N LEU A 91 9.42 5.43 1.57
CA LEU A 91 8.69 4.29 1.02
C LEU A 91 7.49 4.80 0.24
N THR A 92 7.21 4.20 -0.92
CA THR A 92 6.08 4.58 -1.76
C THR A 92 5.30 3.34 -2.18
N ALA A 93 3.98 3.39 -2.04
CA ALA A 93 3.07 2.42 -2.64
C ALA A 93 2.22 3.13 -3.70
N THR A 94 2.20 2.57 -4.91
CA THR A 94 1.45 3.10 -6.05
C THR A 94 0.35 2.13 -6.45
N GLY A 95 -0.90 2.58 -6.40
CA GLY A 95 -2.06 1.82 -6.79
C GLY A 95 -2.14 1.62 -8.30
N ALA A 96 -2.62 0.46 -8.71
CA ALA A 96 -2.82 0.08 -10.11
C ALA A 96 -4.28 -0.33 -10.37
N GLY A 97 -4.66 -0.43 -11.64
CA GLY A 97 -5.99 -0.83 -12.06
C GLY A 97 -7.09 0.08 -11.48
N LYS A 98 -7.98 -0.49 -10.64
CA LYS A 98 -9.07 0.26 -9.99
C LYS A 98 -8.60 1.23 -8.89
N LEU A 99 -7.33 1.15 -8.50
CA LEU A 99 -6.65 2.06 -7.55
C LEU A 99 -5.63 2.95 -8.26
N SER A 100 -5.66 3.02 -9.61
CA SER A 100 -4.78 3.90 -10.37
C SER A 100 -4.91 5.35 -9.88
N GLY A 101 -3.77 6.00 -9.64
CA GLY A 101 -3.71 7.36 -9.09
C GLY A 101 -3.64 7.43 -7.56
N CYS A 102 -3.88 6.32 -6.85
CA CYS A 102 -3.62 6.23 -5.41
C CYS A 102 -2.12 6.11 -5.16
N THR A 103 -1.52 7.09 -4.47
CA THR A 103 -0.12 7.06 -4.04
C THR A 103 -0.06 7.28 -2.54
N LEU A 104 0.60 6.36 -1.85
CA LEU A 104 0.85 6.42 -0.41
C LEU A 104 2.36 6.53 -0.20
N THR A 105 2.80 7.49 0.60
CA THR A 105 4.21 7.58 0.98
C THR A 105 4.39 7.51 2.49
N LEU A 106 5.46 6.89 2.95
CA LEU A 106 5.88 6.88 4.34
C LEU A 106 7.37 7.21 4.44
N LYS A 107 7.71 8.21 5.23
CA LYS A 107 9.10 8.61 5.50
C LYS A 107 9.57 8.12 6.87
N GLN A 108 10.88 8.15 7.08
CA GLN A 108 11.55 7.73 8.31
C GLN A 108 11.12 8.49 9.57
N ASP A 109 10.70 9.75 9.43
CA ASP A 109 10.14 10.59 10.51
C ASP A 109 8.68 10.26 10.84
N GLY A 110 8.09 9.28 10.16
CA GLY A 110 6.67 8.95 10.29
C GLY A 110 5.75 9.85 9.47
N ALA A 111 6.28 10.78 8.68
CA ALA A 111 5.47 11.61 7.80
C ALA A 111 4.84 10.74 6.71
N THR A 112 3.51 10.74 6.69
CA THR A 112 2.70 10.04 5.71
C THR A 112 2.11 11.04 4.73
N THR A 113 2.07 10.66 3.45
CA THR A 113 1.25 11.39 2.48
C THR A 113 0.33 10.43 1.76
N ASN A 114 -0.81 10.97 1.37
CA ASN A 114 -1.83 10.26 0.62
C ASN A 114 -2.29 11.16 -0.51
N SER A 115 -2.29 10.62 -1.72
CA SER A 115 -2.81 11.28 -2.89
C SER A 115 -3.71 10.31 -3.64
N GLY A 116 -4.98 10.67 -3.84
CA GLY A 116 -5.90 9.93 -4.71
C GLY A 116 -6.36 8.55 -4.19
N CYS A 117 -6.10 8.22 -2.92
CA CYS A 117 -6.58 6.97 -2.35
C CYS A 117 -7.97 7.09 -1.70
N PRO A 118 -8.74 5.99 -1.58
CA PRO A 118 -10.09 6.01 -1.02
C PRO A 118 -10.16 6.23 0.51
N VAL A 119 -9.04 6.11 1.21
CA VAL A 119 -8.93 6.22 2.67
C VAL A 119 -7.64 6.91 3.08
N ASP A 120 -7.69 7.66 4.18
CA ASP A 120 -6.54 8.29 4.83
C ASP A 120 -5.74 7.30 5.72
N TRP A 121 -4.64 7.79 6.32
CA TRP A 121 -3.61 7.01 7.04
C TRP A 121 -3.94 6.63 8.49
#